data_AF-A0A3N0A253-F1
#
_entry.id   AF-A0A3N0A253-F1
#
_cell.length_a   1.000
_cell.length_b   1.000
_cell.length_c   1.000
_cell.angle_alpha   90.00
_cell.angle_beta   90.00
_cell.angle_gamma   90.00
#
_symmetry.space_group_name_H-M   'P 1'
#
loop_
_entity.id
_entity.type
_entity.pdbx_description
1 polymer ?
#
loop_
_entity_poly.entity_id
_entity_poly.type
_entity_poly.pdbx_seq_one_letter_code
_entity_poly.pdbx_strand_id
1 'polypeptide(L)'
;NRLVCNISDPGIMETAKKEGKTRSQVSMRTAASEINGGVVAIGNAPTALLEVIQMAREKAARPALIVGIPVGFICAAESKEELARLKEAPFITNLGRKGGSSSASAVINALFKMIRAESS
;
A
#
# COMPACT_ATOMS: atom_id res chain seq x y z
N ASN A 1 -5.56 13.98 8.98
CA ASN A 1 -5.54 13.06 7.82
C ASN A 1 -6.66 12.05 7.97
N ARG A 2 -7.49 11.86 6.94
CA ARG A 2 -8.52 10.81 6.91
C ARG A 2 -7.82 9.45 6.75
N LEU A 3 -8.23 8.45 7.53
CA LEU A 3 -7.70 7.09 7.49
C LEU A 3 -8.73 6.15 6.86
N VAL A 4 -8.29 5.30 5.94
CA VAL A 4 -9.15 4.33 5.23
C VAL A 4 -8.50 2.95 5.34
N CYS A 5 -9.27 1.95 5.80
CA CYS A 5 -8.84 0.55 5.87
C CYS A 5 -10.07 -0.36 5.77
N ASN A 6 -10.35 -0.87 4.57
CA ASN A 6 -11.59 -1.60 4.28
C ASN A 6 -11.44 -3.12 4.37
N ILE A 7 -10.31 -3.62 4.89
CA ILE A 7 -9.99 -5.06 4.87
C ILE A 7 -11.01 -5.93 5.64
N SER A 8 -11.71 -5.35 6.61
CA SER A 8 -12.72 -6.00 7.44
C SER A 8 -14.16 -5.70 6.98
N ASP A 9 -14.34 -4.96 5.88
CA ASP A 9 -15.65 -4.67 5.32
C ASP A 9 -16.27 -5.97 4.77
N PRO A 10 -17.47 -6.37 5.22
CA PRO A 10 -18.14 -7.58 4.71
C PRO A 10 -18.34 -7.58 3.19
N GLY A 11 -18.60 -6.42 2.56
CA GLY A 11 -18.74 -6.30 1.12
C GLY A 11 -17.45 -6.60 0.36
N ILE A 12 -16.30 -6.23 0.94
CA ILE A 12 -14.98 -6.58 0.40
C ILE A 12 -14.73 -8.08 0.52
N MET A 13 -15.15 -8.70 1.63
CA MET A 13 -15.01 -10.14 1.84
C MET A 13 -15.79 -10.95 0.79
N GLU A 14 -17.05 -10.60 0.57
CA GLU A 14 -17.91 -11.28 -0.41
C GLU A 14 -17.41 -11.06 -1.84
N THR A 15 -17.00 -9.84 -2.18
CA THR A 15 -16.47 -9.53 -3.51
C THR A 15 -15.16 -10.29 -3.78
N ALA A 16 -14.25 -10.34 -2.81
CA ALA A 16 -13.00 -11.10 -2.92
C ALA A 16 -13.27 -12.59 -3.15
N LYS A 17 -14.23 -13.18 -2.43
CA LYS A 17 -14.64 -14.57 -2.63
C LYS A 17 -15.24 -14.80 -4.02
N LYS A 18 -16.14 -13.91 -4.47
CA LYS A 18 -16.78 -13.99 -5.79
C LYS A 18 -15.78 -13.88 -6.94
N GLU A 19 -14.79 -13.02 -6.81
CA GLU A 19 -13.78 -12.77 -7.85
C GLU A 19 -12.55 -13.69 -7.77
N GLY A 20 -12.44 -14.56 -6.76
CA GLY A 20 -11.27 -15.40 -6.55
C GLY A 20 -9.99 -14.61 -6.23
N LYS A 21 -10.14 -13.43 -5.61
CA LYS A 21 -9.03 -12.52 -5.26
C LYS A 21 -8.83 -12.46 -3.75
N THR A 22 -7.71 -11.90 -3.30
CA THR A 22 -7.51 -11.63 -1.87
C THR A 22 -8.34 -10.43 -1.43
N ARG A 23 -8.77 -10.43 -0.17
CA ARG A 23 -9.45 -9.27 0.45
C ARG A 23 -8.61 -7.99 0.35
N SER A 24 -7.30 -8.12 0.49
CA SER A 24 -6.36 -7.00 0.40
C SER A 24 -6.26 -6.42 -1.00
N GLN A 25 -6.34 -7.26 -2.04
CA GLN A 25 -6.40 -6.82 -3.42
C GLN A 25 -7.70 -6.04 -3.69
N VAL A 26 -8.86 -6.64 -3.36
CA VAL A 26 -10.17 -6.00 -3.57
C VAL A 26 -10.33 -4.72 -2.74
N SER A 27 -9.82 -4.70 -1.50
CA SER A 27 -9.82 -3.51 -0.64
C SER A 27 -9.06 -2.35 -1.28
N MET A 28 -7.89 -2.60 -1.87
CA MET A 28 -7.11 -1.55 -2.54
C MET A 28 -7.82 -1.06 -3.79
N ARG A 29 -8.31 -1.99 -4.64
CA ARG A 29 -9.05 -1.63 -5.85
C ARG A 29 -10.27 -0.77 -5.56
N THR A 30 -11.04 -1.12 -4.54
CA THR A 30 -12.24 -0.38 -4.13
C THR A 30 -11.89 1.02 -3.61
N ALA A 31 -10.71 1.19 -3.01
CA ALA A 31 -10.23 2.45 -2.48
C ALA A 31 -9.53 3.35 -3.51
N ALA A 32 -9.57 3.03 -4.81
CA ALA A 32 -8.85 3.75 -5.86
C ALA A 32 -9.07 5.29 -5.84
N SER A 33 -10.31 5.74 -5.59
CA SER A 33 -10.62 7.17 -5.49
C SER A 33 -9.95 7.84 -4.28
N GLU A 34 -9.97 7.18 -3.12
CA GLU A 34 -9.35 7.65 -1.87
C GLU A 34 -7.81 7.62 -1.93
N ILE A 35 -7.23 6.80 -2.83
CA ILE A 35 -5.78 6.73 -3.05
C ILE A 35 -5.26 7.96 -3.80
N ASN A 36 -6.08 8.64 -4.61
CA ASN A 36 -5.64 9.78 -5.41
C ASN A 36 -5.14 10.93 -4.53
N GLY A 37 -3.86 11.30 -4.69
CA GLY A 37 -3.19 12.30 -3.86
C GLY A 37 -2.92 11.84 -2.41
N GLY A 38 -3.27 10.60 -2.07
CA GLY A 38 -3.12 10.03 -0.74
C GLY A 38 -1.79 9.30 -0.52
N VAL A 39 -1.49 9.02 0.74
CA VAL A 39 -0.37 8.15 1.14
C VAL A 39 -0.90 6.75 1.38
N VAL A 40 -0.37 5.77 0.65
CA VAL A 40 -0.78 4.36 0.78
C VAL A 40 0.25 3.62 1.62
N ALA A 41 -0.16 3.04 2.75
CA ALA A 41 0.72 2.28 3.63
C ALA A 41 0.37 0.79 3.61
N ILE A 42 1.29 -0.04 3.13
CA ILE A 42 1.14 -1.50 3.03
C ILE A 42 2.22 -2.17 3.87
N GLY A 43 1.86 -2.63 5.06
CA GLY A 43 2.79 -3.32 5.97
C GLY A 43 2.66 -4.84 6.01
N ASN A 44 1.59 -5.41 5.44
CA ASN A 44 1.30 -6.84 5.56
C ASN A 44 1.23 -7.52 4.19
N ALA A 45 0.15 -7.29 3.43
CA ALA A 45 -0.17 -8.10 2.27
C ALA A 45 0.62 -7.71 1.00
N PRO A 46 1.45 -8.60 0.43
CA PRO A 46 2.10 -8.36 -0.87
C PRO A 46 1.09 -8.13 -2.01
N THR A 47 -0.06 -8.81 -1.97
CA THR A 47 -1.12 -8.65 -2.98
C THR A 47 -1.77 -7.27 -2.95
N ALA A 48 -1.82 -6.59 -1.79
CA ALA A 48 -2.24 -5.18 -1.77
C ALA A 48 -1.21 -4.29 -2.48
N LEU A 49 0.08 -4.54 -2.28
CA LEU A 49 1.13 -3.77 -2.93
C LEU A 49 1.10 -3.94 -4.46
N LEU A 50 1.00 -5.18 -4.93
CA LEU A 50 0.88 -5.48 -6.36
C LEU A 50 -0.33 -4.81 -6.99
N GLU A 51 -1.48 -4.80 -6.30
CA GLU A 51 -2.68 -4.14 -6.80
C GLU A 51 -2.50 -2.62 -6.92
N VAL A 52 -1.86 -1.97 -5.95
CA VAL A 52 -1.58 -0.53 -5.99
C VAL A 52 -0.60 -0.18 -7.10
N ILE A 53 0.44 -1.01 -7.30
CA ILE A 53 1.38 -0.89 -8.43
C ILE A 53 0.60 -0.99 -9.76
N GLN A 54 -0.28 -1.98 -9.88
CA GLN A 54 -1.08 -2.18 -11.08
C GLN A 54 -2.00 -0.98 -11.34
N MET A 55 -2.73 -0.51 -10.33
CA MET A 55 -3.60 0.68 -10.45
C MET A 55 -2.82 1.94 -10.83
N ALA A 56 -1.61 2.12 -10.32
CA ALA A 56 -0.75 3.25 -10.67
C ALA A 56 -0.34 3.19 -12.16
N ARG A 57 0.13 2.03 -12.63
CA ARG A 57 0.48 1.78 -14.05
C ARG A 57 -0.73 1.99 -14.98
N GLU A 58 -1.90 1.52 -14.57
CA GLU A 58 -3.18 1.69 -15.29
C GLU A 58 -3.73 3.12 -15.23
N LYS A 59 -3.13 4.01 -14.41
CA LYS A 59 -3.63 5.35 -14.08
C LYS A 59 -5.04 5.33 -13.45
N ALA A 60 -5.45 4.19 -12.90
CA ALA A 60 -6.69 4.03 -12.15
C ALA A 60 -6.60 4.67 -10.75
N ALA A 61 -5.39 4.80 -10.21
CA ALA A 61 -5.11 5.54 -8.98
C ALA A 61 -3.78 6.30 -9.10
N ARG A 62 -3.66 7.45 -8.41
CA ARG A 62 -2.48 8.32 -8.41
C ARG A 62 -2.03 8.63 -6.98
N PRO A 63 -1.39 7.68 -6.28
CA PRO A 63 -0.91 7.90 -4.93
C PRO A 63 0.16 9.01 -4.90
N ALA A 64 0.13 9.86 -3.88
CA ALA A 64 1.19 10.83 -3.62
C ALA A 64 2.46 10.15 -3.09
N LEU A 65 2.31 9.04 -2.36
CA LEU A 65 3.40 8.22 -1.83
C LEU A 65 2.91 6.80 -1.58
N ILE A 66 3.75 5.80 -1.89
CA ILE A 66 3.54 4.40 -1.53
C ILE A 66 4.57 3.98 -0.48
N VAL A 67 4.14 3.68 0.75
CA VAL A 67 4.95 3.00 1.76
C VAL A 67 4.68 1.49 1.64
N GLY A 68 5.44 0.83 0.77
CA GLY A 68 5.30 -0.59 0.48
C GLY A 68 6.32 -1.43 1.23
N ILE A 69 5.97 -1.88 2.44
CA ILE A 69 6.83 -2.71 3.29
C ILE A 69 6.09 -3.99 3.75
N PRO A 70 5.45 -4.76 2.84
CA PRO A 70 4.86 -6.03 3.22
C PRO A 70 5.92 -7.01 3.76
N VAL A 71 5.52 -7.82 4.73
CA VAL A 71 6.30 -8.93 5.26
C VAL A 71 5.76 -10.24 4.70
N GLY A 72 6.64 -11.19 4.42
CA GLY A 72 6.20 -12.53 4.06
C GLY A 72 7.25 -13.37 3.37
N PHE A 73 6.97 -14.65 3.25
CA PHE A 73 7.82 -15.59 2.52
C PHE A 73 7.38 -15.79 1.07
N ILE A 74 6.16 -15.38 0.73
CA ILE A 74 5.55 -15.52 -0.58
C ILE A 74 5.31 -14.12 -1.14
N CYS A 75 5.87 -13.82 -2.32
CA CYS A 75 5.69 -12.58 -3.08
C CYS A 75 6.12 -11.27 -2.39
N ALA A 76 6.60 -11.29 -1.14
CA ALA A 76 6.97 -10.07 -0.41
C ALA A 76 8.23 -9.41 -1.00
N ALA A 77 9.25 -10.20 -1.34
CA ALA A 77 10.46 -9.68 -1.96
C ALA A 77 10.16 -9.16 -3.38
N GLU A 78 9.49 -9.99 -4.16
CA GLU A 78 9.15 -9.75 -5.56
C GLU A 78 8.23 -8.52 -5.72
N SER A 79 7.22 -8.37 -4.86
CA SER A 79 6.33 -7.19 -4.89
C SER A 79 7.05 -5.88 -4.56
N LYS A 80 8.06 -5.92 -3.69
CA LYS A 80 8.86 -4.73 -3.34
C LYS A 80 9.92 -4.42 -4.41
N GLU A 81 10.43 -5.43 -5.09
CA GLU A 81 11.24 -5.24 -6.30
C GLU A 81 10.42 -4.63 -7.45
N GLU A 82 9.17 -5.07 -7.62
CA GLU A 82 8.25 -4.44 -8.57
C GLU A 82 7.94 -2.98 -8.20
N LEU A 83 7.76 -2.68 -6.91
CA LEU A 83 7.62 -1.30 -6.44
C LEU A 83 8.88 -0.48 -6.76
N ALA A 84 10.07 -1.06 -6.55
CA ALA A 84 11.33 -0.38 -6.83
C ALA A 84 11.55 -0.02 -8.31
N ARG A 85 10.78 -0.66 -9.21
CA ARG A 85 10.75 -0.36 -10.66
C ARG A 85 9.64 0.59 -11.07
N LEU A 86 8.72 0.95 -10.17
CA LEU A 86 7.59 1.82 -10.46
C LEU A 86 8.07 3.26 -10.74
N LYS A 87 7.51 3.90 -11.78
CA LYS A 87 7.84 5.28 -12.18
C LYS A 87 6.71 6.27 -11.92
N GLU A 88 5.51 5.76 -11.67
CA GLU A 88 4.27 6.51 -11.63
C GLU A 88 4.03 7.21 -10.29
N ALA A 89 4.73 6.79 -9.22
CA ALA A 89 4.58 7.37 -7.89
C ALA A 89 5.88 7.27 -7.06
N PRO A 90 6.15 8.24 -6.17
CA PRO A 90 7.18 8.10 -5.13
C PRO A 90 6.89 6.93 -4.21
N PHE A 91 7.95 6.29 -3.69
CA PHE A 91 7.79 5.17 -2.78
C PHE A 91 8.88 5.09 -1.70
N ILE A 92 8.53 4.40 -0.62
CA ILE A 92 9.45 3.94 0.42
C ILE A 92 9.26 2.44 0.57
N THR A 93 10.34 1.68 0.49
CA THR A 93 10.33 0.23 0.63
C THR A 93 11.63 -0.28 1.23
N ASN A 94 11.65 -1.56 1.60
CA ASN A 94 12.85 -2.30 1.95
C ASN A 94 12.92 -3.58 1.11
N LEU A 95 14.10 -3.98 0.62
CA LEU A 95 14.17 -5.20 -0.20
C LEU A 95 14.13 -6.49 0.64
N GLY A 96 13.82 -7.61 -0.01
CA GLY A 96 13.73 -8.93 0.60
C GLY A 96 12.43 -9.19 1.36
N ARG A 97 12.42 -10.16 2.28
CA ARG A 97 11.18 -10.69 2.90
C ARG A 97 10.70 -9.97 4.16
N LYS A 98 11.58 -9.19 4.80
CA LYS A 98 11.27 -8.49 6.05
C LYS A 98 10.34 -7.32 5.80
N GLY A 99 9.49 -6.98 6.75
CA GLY A 99 8.59 -5.84 6.67
C GLY A 99 7.68 -5.80 7.89
N GLY A 100 6.48 -5.26 7.74
CA GLY A 100 5.46 -5.32 8.78
C GLY A 100 4.71 -4.01 8.96
N SER A 101 3.50 -4.12 9.53
CA SER A 101 2.68 -2.96 9.90
C SER A 101 3.40 -2.02 10.87
N SER A 102 4.22 -2.54 11.78
CA SER A 102 5.03 -1.71 12.69
C SER A 102 6.05 -0.86 11.94
N SER A 103 6.74 -1.43 10.95
CA SER A 103 7.70 -0.70 10.11
C SER A 103 7.01 0.33 9.24
N ALA A 104 5.88 -0.02 8.61
CA ALA A 104 5.09 0.93 7.83
C ALA A 104 4.60 2.10 8.70
N SER A 105 4.10 1.83 9.91
CA SER A 105 3.66 2.86 10.86
C SER A 105 4.82 3.73 11.34
N ALA A 106 6.01 3.15 11.55
CA ALA A 106 7.21 3.88 11.93
C ALA A 106 7.63 4.88 10.83
N VAL A 107 7.55 4.48 9.55
CA VAL A 107 7.78 5.40 8.42
C VAL A 107 6.80 6.56 8.43
N ILE A 108 5.50 6.29 8.58
CA ILE A 108 4.48 7.35 8.66
C ILE A 108 4.76 8.31 9.83
N ASN A 109 5.07 7.77 11.00
CA ASN A 109 5.40 8.58 12.18
C ASN A 109 6.67 9.43 11.97
N ALA A 110 7.68 8.89 11.28
CA ALA A 110 8.88 9.64 10.93
C ALA A 110 8.58 10.80 9.98
N LEU A 111 7.75 10.58 8.95
CA LEU A 111 7.28 11.64 8.06
C LEU A 111 6.61 12.78 8.84
N PHE A 112 5.70 12.46 9.77
CA PHE A 112 5.07 13.47 10.63
C PHE A 112 6.08 14.24 11.48
N LYS A 113 7.11 13.57 12.03
CA LYS A 113 8.14 14.24 12.81
C LYS A 113 8.96 15.22 11.97
N MET A 114 9.32 14.84 10.74
CA MET A 114 10.06 15.71 9.82
C MET A 114 9.25 16.96 9.46
N ILE A 115 7.98 16.79 9.10
CA ILE A 115 7.08 17.92 8.80
C ILE A 115 6.97 18.89 9.99
N ARG A 116 6.85 18.36 11.22
CA ARG A 116 6.78 19.18 12.43
C ARG A 116 8.08 19.94 12.70
N ALA A 117 9.23 19.32 12.45
CA ALA A 117 10.53 19.94 12.63
C ALA A 117 10.80 21.06 11.61
N GLU A 118 10.32 20.91 10.37
CA GLU A 118 10.40 21.96 9.34
C GLU A 118 9.45 23.14 9.59
N SER A 119 8.39 22.93 10.36
CA SER A 119 7.38 23.95 10.69
C SER A 119 7.68 24.73 11.98
N SER A 120 8.78 24.40 12.68
CA SER A 120 9.21 25.03 13.93
C SER A 120 10.41 25.93 13.68
#